data_AF-A0A7W0QGQ6-F1
#
_entry.id   AF-A0A7W0QGQ6-F1
#
_cell.length_a   1.000
_cell.length_b   1.000
_cell.length_c   1.000
_cell.angle_alpha   90.00
_cell.angle_beta   90.00
_cell.angle_gamma   90.00
#
_symmetry.space_group_name_H-M   'P 1'
#
loop_
_entity.id
_entity.type
_entity.pdbx_description
1 polymer ?
#
loop_
_entity_poly.entity_id
_entity_poly.type
_entity_poly.pdbx_seq_one_letter_code
_entity_poly.pdbx_strand_id
1 'polypeptide(L)'
;TMRFSELRRRLEGVSQKMLTETLRSLERDGFVTRKVYASVPPKVEYTLTPLGASLREPVAALRLWSEHHINDVERAQARHDARARARVTE
;
A
#
# COMPACT_ATOMS: atom_id res chain seq x y z
N THR A 1 -12.24 8.32 -8.28
CA THR A 1 -13.15 7.43 -7.54
C THR A 1 -13.15 6.05 -8.18
N MET A 2 -13.22 4.97 -7.40
CA MET A 2 -13.15 3.58 -7.90
C MET A 2 -14.04 2.62 -7.10
N ARG A 3 -14.52 1.55 -7.73
CA ARG A 3 -15.23 0.43 -7.07
C ARG A 3 -14.24 -0.56 -6.45
N PHE A 4 -14.73 -1.39 -5.53
CA PHE A 4 -13.93 -2.46 -4.90
C PHE A 4 -13.26 -3.40 -5.92
N SER A 5 -14.02 -3.87 -6.91
CA SER A 5 -13.49 -4.79 -7.95
C SER A 5 -12.40 -4.15 -8.80
N GLU A 6 -12.51 -2.85 -9.08
CA GLU A 6 -11.50 -2.10 -9.83
C GLU A 6 -10.23 -1.90 -9.01
N LEU A 7 -10.36 -1.59 -7.72
CA LEU A 7 -9.21 -1.52 -6.79
C LEU A 7 -8.51 -2.88 -6.68
N ARG A 8 -9.26 -3.95 -6.47
CA ARG A 8 -8.72 -5.31 -6.37
C ARG A 8 -7.99 -5.74 -7.65
N ARG A 9 -8.52 -5.37 -8.83
CA ARG A 9 -7.87 -5.68 -10.11
C ARG A 9 -6.55 -4.91 -10.31
N ARG A 10 -6.44 -3.70 -9.76
CA ARG A 10 -5.19 -2.91 -9.84
C ARG A 10 -4.14 -3.30 -8.80
N LEU A 11 -4.57 -3.86 -7.68
CA LEU A 11 -3.72 -4.27 -6.56
C LEU A 11 -3.50 -5.79 -6.61
N GLU A 12 -2.78 -6.25 -7.63
CA GLU A 12 -2.45 -7.66 -7.78
C GLU A 12 -1.71 -8.19 -6.53
N GLY A 13 -2.01 -9.42 -6.12
CA GLY A 13 -1.44 -10.03 -4.90
C GLY A 13 -2.12 -9.63 -3.58
N VAL A 14 -3.02 -8.63 -3.57
CA VAL A 14 -3.76 -8.26 -2.36
C VAL A 14 -5.02 -9.12 -2.22
N SER A 15 -5.13 -9.86 -1.11
CA SER A 15 -6.34 -10.63 -0.82
C SER A 15 -7.56 -9.73 -0.60
N GLN A 16 -8.76 -10.24 -0.89
CA GLN A 16 -10.01 -9.51 -0.64
C GLN A 16 -10.14 -9.06 0.82
N LYS A 17 -9.71 -9.91 1.77
CA LYS A 17 -9.73 -9.60 3.20
C LYS A 17 -8.81 -8.40 3.51
N MET A 18 -7.55 -8.46 3.07
CA MET A 18 -6.59 -7.38 3.27
C MET A 18 -7.04 -6.05 2.65
N LEU A 19 -7.60 -6.09 1.43
CA LEU A 19 -8.11 -4.87 0.80
C LEU A 19 -9.28 -4.27 1.58
N THR A 20 -10.18 -5.12 2.10
CA THR A 20 -11.32 -4.66 2.92
C THR A 20 -10.85 -4.04 4.22
N GLU A 21 -9.92 -4.68 4.92
CA GLU A 21 -9.34 -4.18 6.17
C GLU A 21 -8.60 -2.86 5.96
N THR A 22 -7.80 -2.77 4.89
CA THR A 22 -7.06 -1.55 4.53
C THR A 22 -8.02 -0.40 4.22
N LEU A 23 -9.05 -0.62 3.39
CA LEU A 23 -10.01 0.43 3.06
C LEU A 23 -10.79 0.91 4.27
N ARG A 24 -11.13 0.03 5.22
CA ARG A 24 -11.77 0.41 6.49
C ARG A 24 -10.85 1.26 7.36
N SER A 25 -9.55 0.93 7.45
CA SER A 25 -8.59 1.78 8.16
C SER A 25 -8.48 3.14 7.51
N LEU A 26 -8.26 3.19 6.19
CA LEU A 26 -8.14 4.44 5.46
C LEU A 26 -9.40 5.31 5.54
N GLU A 27 -10.59 4.69 5.60
CA GLU A 27 -11.85 5.39 5.85
C GLU A 27 -11.91 5.96 7.27
N ARG A 28 -11.58 5.15 8.28
CA ARG A 28 -11.52 5.57 9.69
C ARG A 28 -10.53 6.71 9.91
N ASP A 29 -9.38 6.66 9.26
CA ASP A 29 -8.29 7.64 9.39
C ASP A 29 -8.56 8.91 8.56
N GLY A 30 -9.65 8.92 7.77
CA GLY A 30 -10.07 10.09 7.00
C GLY A 30 -9.35 10.27 5.67
N PHE A 31 -8.59 9.28 5.20
CA PHE A 31 -7.91 9.33 3.89
C PHE A 31 -8.83 8.96 2.73
N VAL A 32 -9.84 8.13 2.98
CA VAL A 32 -10.79 7.66 1.97
C VAL A 32 -12.22 7.91 2.42
N THR A 33 -13.08 8.30 1.49
CA THR A 33 -14.53 8.29 1.68
C THR A 33 -15.14 7.10 0.95
N ARG A 34 -16.07 6.42 1.63
CA ARG A 34 -16.87 5.34 1.06
C ARG A 34 -18.28 5.84 0.79
N LYS A 35 -18.72 5.78 -0.46
CA LYS A 35 -20.08 6.17 -0.87
C LYS A 35 -20.84 4.96 -1.39
N VAL A 36 -22.01 4.71 -0.80
CA VAL A 36 -22.97 3.69 -1.25
C VAL A 36 -24.01 4.36 -2.13
N TYR A 37 -24.26 3.79 -3.30
CA TYR A 37 -25.32 4.22 -4.19
C TYR A 37 -26.43 3.17 -4.19
N ALA A 38 -27.66 3.62 -3.98
CA ALA A 38 -28.85 2.80 -4.13
C ALA A 38 -29.11 2.56 -5.61
N SER A 39 -28.49 1.51 -6.15
CA SER A 39 -28.70 0.99 -7.50
C SER A 39 -28.99 -0.51 -7.44
N VAL A 40 -29.49 -1.08 -8.53
CA VAL A 40 -29.61 -2.53 -8.69
C VAL A 40 -28.61 -2.98 -9.76
N PRO A 41 -27.55 -3.74 -9.40
CA PRO A 41 -27.11 -4.10 -8.05
C PRO A 41 -26.52 -2.90 -7.27
N PRO A 42 -26.44 -2.94 -5.92
CA PRO A 42 -25.86 -1.87 -5.12
C PRO A 42 -24.42 -1.59 -5.50
N LYS A 43 -24.06 -0.30 -5.64
CA LYS A 43 -22.72 0.13 -6.02
C LYS A 43 -22.05 0.82 -4.85
N VAL A 44 -20.79 0.46 -4.58
CA VAL A 44 -19.94 1.12 -3.59
C VAL A 44 -18.72 1.70 -4.29
N GLU A 45 -18.40 2.95 -3.97
CA GLU A 45 -17.25 3.65 -4.47
C GLU A 45 -16.38 4.20 -3.35
N TYR A 46 -15.08 4.25 -3.61
CA TYR A 46 -14.04 4.79 -2.74
C TYR A 46 -13.36 5.97 -3.43
N THR A 47 -13.19 7.06 -2.70
CA THR A 47 -12.55 8.29 -3.19
C THR A 47 -11.58 8.81 -2.15
N LEU A 48 -10.39 9.25 -2.57
CA LEU A 48 -9.49 9.96 -1.65
C LEU A 48 -10.15 11.26 -1.17
N THR A 49 -10.00 11.56 0.10
CA THR A 49 -10.28 12.89 0.65
C THR A 49 -9.16 13.87 0.28
N PRO A 50 -9.29 15.18 0.56
CA PRO A 50 -8.17 16.10 0.47
C PRO A 50 -6.95 15.63 1.29
N LEU A 51 -7.17 15.10 2.49
CA LEU A 51 -6.12 14.52 3.34
C LEU A 51 -5.49 13.27 2.70
N GLY A 52 -6.30 12.38 2.11
CA GLY A 52 -5.77 11.23 1.36
C GLY A 52 -4.97 11.63 0.12
N ALA A 53 -5.40 12.69 -0.57
CA ALA A 53 -4.71 13.21 -1.74
C ALA A 53 -3.36 13.86 -1.39
N SER A 54 -3.25 14.49 -0.22
CA SER A 54 -1.99 15.10 0.23
C SER A 54 -0.88 14.07 0.50
N LEU A 55 -1.22 12.78 0.69
CA LEU A 55 -0.21 11.71 0.79
C LEU A 55 0.56 11.45 -0.51
N ARG A 56 0.09 11.97 -1.65
CA ARG A 56 0.75 11.75 -2.95
C ARG A 56 2.21 12.18 -2.94
N GLU A 57 2.49 13.37 -2.41
CA GLU A 57 3.83 13.95 -2.37
C GLU A 57 4.80 13.16 -1.48
N PRO A 58 4.50 12.88 -0.20
CA PRO A 58 5.41 12.11 0.65
C PRO A 58 5.60 10.68 0.15
N VAL A 59 4.56 10.03 -0.39
CA VAL A 59 4.68 8.69 -0.99
C VAL A 59 5.57 8.72 -2.23
N ALA A 60 5.46 9.75 -3.07
CA ALA A 60 6.33 9.92 -4.24
C ALA A 60 7.78 10.17 -3.82
N ALA A 61 8.01 11.01 -2.81
CA ALA A 61 9.35 11.27 -2.28
C ALA A 61 9.99 9.99 -1.72
N LEU A 62 9.23 9.20 -0.94
CA LEU A 62 9.70 7.92 -0.41
C LEU A 62 10.01 6.92 -1.52
N ARG A 63 9.17 6.87 -2.56
CA ARG A 63 9.41 6.03 -3.74
C ARG A 63 10.72 6.42 -4.44
N LEU A 64 10.90 7.70 -4.73
CA LEU A 64 12.12 8.20 -5.40
C LEU A 64 13.37 7.90 -4.58
N TRP A 65 13.32 8.14 -3.27
CA TRP A 65 14.43 7.80 -2.38
C TRP A 65 14.72 6.29 -2.42
N SER A 66 13.68 5.46 -2.33
CA SER A 66 13.81 4.00 -2.38
C SER A 66 14.42 3.53 -3.69
N GLU A 67 13.98 4.06 -4.84
CA GLU A 67 14.52 3.74 -6.16
C GLU A 67 16.02 4.06 -6.27
N HIS A 68 16.47 5.17 -5.65
CA HIS A 68 17.89 5.54 -5.66
C HIS A 68 18.75 4.64 -4.74
N HIS A 69 18.19 4.17 -3.62
CA HIS A 69 18.97 3.49 -2.57
C HIS A 69 18.73 1.99 -2.46
N ILE A 70 17.86 1.40 -3.31
CA ILE A 70 17.51 -0.02 -3.20
C ILE A 70 18.75 -0.93 -3.27
N ASN A 71 19.70 -0.61 -4.14
CA ASN A 71 20.94 -1.35 -4.27
C ASN A 71 21.83 -1.25 -3.02
N ASP A 72 21.84 -0.10 -2.34
CA ASP A 72 22.57 0.07 -1.08
C ASP A 72 21.97 -0.77 0.04
N VAL A 73 20.64 -0.80 0.11
CA VAL A 73 19.89 -1.63 1.06
C VAL A 73 20.17 -3.11 0.83
N GLU A 74 20.09 -3.58 -0.42
CA GLU A 74 20.39 -4.97 -0.78
C GLU A 74 21.83 -5.36 -0.42
N ARG A 75 22.81 -4.48 -0.72
CA ARG A 75 24.20 -4.68 -0.31
C ARG A 75 24.36 -4.76 1.21
N ALA A 76 23.63 -3.94 1.95
CA ALA A 76 23.66 -3.97 3.42
C ALA A 76 23.08 -5.27 3.98
N GLN A 77 21.95 -5.73 3.42
CA GLN A 77 21.32 -7.01 3.78
C GLN A 77 22.26 -8.18 3.50
N ALA A 78 22.87 -8.25 2.31
CA ALA A 78 23.81 -9.31 1.97
C ALA A 78 25.02 -9.38 2.92
N ARG A 79 25.58 -8.22 3.31
CA ARG A 79 26.68 -8.16 4.29
C ARG A 79 26.23 -8.64 5.68
N HIS A 80 25.03 -8.28 6.10
CA HIS A 80 24.48 -8.73 7.38
C HIS A 80 24.29 -10.25 7.40
N ASP A 81 23.68 -10.80 6.37
CA ASP A 81 23.39 -12.24 6.27
C ASP A 81 24.67 -13.08 6.18
N ALA A 82 25.68 -12.59 5.46
CA ALA A 82 27.00 -13.24 5.41
C ALA A 82 27.65 -13.32 6.80
N ARG A 83 27.56 -12.23 7.60
CA ARG A 83 28.07 -12.21 8.98
C ARG A 83 27.28 -13.15 9.89
N ALA A 84 25.95 -13.20 9.74
CA ALA A 84 25.11 -14.09 10.53
C ALA A 84 25.44 -15.57 10.26
N ARG A 85 25.66 -15.95 8.99
CA ARG A 85 26.04 -17.32 8.61
C ARG A 85 27.42 -17.72 9.12
N ALA A 86 28.40 -16.81 9.06
CA ALA A 86 29.75 -17.08 9.55
C ALA A 86 29.76 -17.43 11.05
N ARG A 87 28.94 -16.76 11.87
CA ARG A 87 28.83 -17.00 13.32
C ARG A 87 28.16 -18.32 13.72
N VAL A 88 27.44 -18.96 12.80
CA VAL A 88 26.76 -20.26 13.07
C VAL A 88 27.68 -21.43 12.75
N THR A 89 28.75 -21.20 11.99
CA THR A 89 29.68 -22.25 11.53
C THR A 89 30.91 -22.37 12.44
N GLU A 90 31.01 -21.52 13.47
CA GLU A 90 32.07 -21.47 14.48
C GLU A 90 31.53 -21.98 15.82
#